data_AF-A0A2N5UE76-F1
#
_entry.id   AF-A0A2N5UE76-F1
#
_cell.length_a   1.000
_cell.length_b   1.000
_cell.length_c   1.000
_cell.angle_alpha   90.00
_cell.angle_beta   90.00
_cell.angle_gamma   90.00
#
_symmetry.space_group_name_H-M   'P 1'
#
loop_
_entity.id
_entity.type
_entity.pdbx_description
1 polymer ?
#
loop_
_entity_poly.entity_id
_entity_poly.type
_entity_poly.pdbx_seq_one_letter_code
_entity_poly.pdbx_strand_id
1 'polypeptide(L)'
;MEVQVRGKTILTERTGILDTGTTLMVVPAGDAATVHNNIPGAVSDNNGGFQIPCTNTVKLGLSFGGTVFKINPADMTSQLVGKDVKGLCMSGISVGTVGGPMSASVMPRASTL
;
A
#
# COMPACT_ATOMS: atom_id res chain seq x y z
N MET A 1 -1.90 -3.51 -12.18
CA MET A 1 -0.80 -2.90 -11.41
C MET A 1 -0.17 -3.97 -10.55
N GLU A 2 1.15 -3.94 -10.43
CA GLU A 2 1.89 -4.77 -9.46
C GLU A 2 2.41 -3.90 -8.32
N VAL A 3 2.55 -4.48 -7.14
CA VAL A 3 3.18 -3.83 -5.98
C VAL A 3 4.46 -4.57 -5.64
N GLN A 4 5.54 -3.82 -5.48
CA GLN A 4 6.87 -4.35 -5.20
C GLN A 4 7.39 -3.83 -3.88
N VAL A 5 8.01 -4.71 -3.09
CA VAL A 5 8.79 -4.31 -1.91
C VAL A 5 10.22 -4.82 -2.05
N ARG A 6 11.19 -3.92 -1.91
CA ARG A 6 12.63 -4.22 -2.11
C ARG A 6 12.92 -4.86 -3.49
N GLY A 7 12.16 -4.47 -4.52
CA GLY A 7 12.30 -4.99 -5.88
C GLY A 7 11.67 -6.37 -6.13
N LYS A 8 11.03 -6.96 -5.11
CA LYS A 8 10.25 -8.20 -5.27
C LYS A 8 8.77 -7.86 -5.42
N THR A 9 8.13 -8.39 -6.46
CA THR A 9 6.67 -8.34 -6.61
C THR A 9 5.99 -9.13 -5.50
N ILE A 10 5.12 -8.45 -4.74
CA ILE A 10 4.36 -9.02 -3.62
C ILE A 10 2.86 -9.10 -3.90
N LEU A 11 2.36 -8.28 -4.84
CA LEU A 11 0.97 -8.28 -5.29
C LEU A 11 0.94 -8.08 -6.82
N THR A 12 0.04 -8.79 -7.49
CA THR A 12 -0.19 -8.70 -8.94
C THR A 12 -1.67 -8.42 -9.23
N GLU A 13 -2.00 -8.12 -10.49
CA GLU A 13 -3.38 -8.00 -10.98
C GLU A 13 -4.28 -7.03 -10.18
N ARG A 14 -3.69 -5.95 -9.64
CA ARG A 14 -4.45 -4.92 -8.93
C ARG A 14 -4.94 -3.85 -9.88
N THR A 15 -6.19 -3.43 -9.72
CA THR A 15 -6.75 -2.23 -10.32
C THR A 15 -6.72 -1.09 -9.30
N GLY A 16 -6.72 0.15 -9.78
CA GLY A 16 -6.69 1.33 -8.92
C GLY A 16 -7.01 2.60 -9.67
N ILE A 17 -7.27 3.66 -8.93
CA ILE A 17 -7.45 5.02 -9.43
C ILE A 17 -6.26 5.88 -8.99
N LEU A 18 -5.80 6.78 -9.86
CA LEU A 18 -4.84 7.81 -9.52
C LEU A 18 -5.63 9.07 -9.18
N ASP A 19 -5.93 9.23 -7.89
CA ASP A 19 -6.84 10.27 -7.41
C ASP A 19 -6.08 11.33 -6.61
N THR A 20 -5.88 12.50 -7.21
CA THR A 20 -5.23 13.64 -6.55
C THR A 20 -6.05 14.23 -5.41
N GLY A 21 -7.34 13.86 -5.28
CA GLY A 21 -8.24 14.29 -4.22
C GLY A 21 -8.16 13.45 -2.94
N THR A 22 -7.41 12.35 -2.92
CA THR A 22 -7.24 11.48 -1.76
C THR A 22 -5.84 11.61 -1.17
N THR A 23 -5.75 11.79 0.15
CA THR A 23 -4.47 11.94 0.88
C THR A 23 -3.65 10.66 0.96
N LEU A 24 -4.30 9.50 1.12
CA LEU A 24 -3.66 8.22 1.42
C LEU A 24 -3.70 7.26 0.23
N MET A 25 -2.79 6.29 0.23
CA MET A 25 -2.97 5.09 -0.56
C MET A 25 -3.97 4.16 0.16
N VAL A 26 -5.19 4.11 -0.36
CA VAL A 26 -6.27 3.31 0.21
C VAL A 26 -6.35 1.97 -0.53
N VAL A 27 -6.20 0.86 0.20
CA VAL A 27 -6.15 -0.50 -0.37
C VAL A 27 -7.01 -1.50 0.42
N PRO A 28 -7.37 -2.66 -0.16
CA PRO A 28 -8.07 -3.71 0.59
C PRO A 28 -7.26 -4.21 1.80
N ALA A 29 -7.96 -4.70 2.82
CA ALA A 29 -7.34 -5.12 4.09
C ALA A 29 -6.20 -6.13 3.92
N GLY A 30 -6.39 -7.15 3.07
CA GLY A 30 -5.36 -8.15 2.80
C GLY A 30 -4.11 -7.59 2.11
N ASP A 31 -4.29 -6.58 1.25
CA ASP A 31 -3.19 -5.93 0.54
C ASP A 31 -2.42 -5.01 1.50
N ALA A 32 -3.12 -4.24 2.33
CA ALA A 32 -2.52 -3.44 3.38
C ALA A 32 -1.68 -4.32 4.32
N ALA A 33 -2.24 -5.44 4.79
CA ALA A 33 -1.52 -6.38 5.64
C ALA A 33 -0.27 -6.95 4.93
N THR A 34 -0.39 -7.33 3.66
CA THR A 34 0.73 -7.86 2.87
C THR A 34 1.87 -6.83 2.73
N VAL A 35 1.54 -5.57 2.43
CA VAL A 35 2.54 -4.49 2.34
C VAL A 35 3.22 -4.25 3.69
N HIS A 36 2.43 -4.07 4.76
CA HIS A 36 2.97 -3.74 6.09
C HIS A 36 3.77 -4.89 6.71
N ASN A 37 3.45 -6.16 6.41
CA ASN A 37 4.26 -7.31 6.83
C ASN A 37 5.69 -7.29 6.27
N ASN A 38 5.94 -6.52 5.20
CA ASN A 38 7.28 -6.33 4.64
C ASN A 38 8.03 -5.11 5.25
N ILE A 39 7.40 -4.37 6.17
CA ILE A 39 7.96 -3.19 6.82
C ILE A 39 8.32 -3.55 8.27
N PRO A 40 9.63 -3.67 8.61
CA PRO A 40 10.04 -3.96 9.98
C PRO A 40 9.53 -2.88 10.95
N GLY A 41 8.95 -3.32 12.07
CA GLY A 41 8.38 -2.43 13.08
C GLY A 41 6.99 -1.86 12.72
N ALA A 42 6.38 -2.30 11.63
CA ALA A 42 5.00 -1.93 11.35
C ALA A 42 4.02 -2.57 12.35
N VAL A 43 3.02 -1.80 12.75
CA VAL A 43 1.95 -2.24 13.65
C VAL A 43 0.59 -1.76 13.13
N SER A 44 -0.43 -2.61 13.26
CA SER A 44 -1.82 -2.25 12.99
C SER A 44 -2.38 -1.45 14.16
N ASP A 45 -3.21 -0.44 13.90
CA ASP A 45 -4.01 0.22 14.94
C ASP A 45 -5.34 -0.51 15.25
N ASN A 46 -5.58 -1.63 14.55
CA ASN A 46 -6.80 -2.45 14.61
C ASN A 46 -8.10 -1.72 14.20
N ASN A 47 -7.97 -0.57 13.55
CA ASN A 47 -9.07 0.26 13.07
C ASN A 47 -8.88 0.65 11.59
N GLY A 48 -8.08 -0.11 10.85
CA GLY A 48 -7.83 0.09 9.42
C GLY A 48 -6.64 1.00 9.10
N GLY A 49 -5.99 1.57 10.11
CA GLY A 49 -4.71 2.27 9.97
C GLY A 49 -3.52 1.39 10.35
N PHE A 50 -2.34 1.88 9.98
CA PHE A 50 -1.07 1.27 10.33
C PHE A 50 -0.11 2.34 10.78
N GLN A 51 0.84 1.95 11.62
CA GLN A 51 1.96 2.77 12.04
C GLN A 51 3.25 2.08 11.61
N ILE A 52 4.21 2.83 11.11
CA ILE A 52 5.52 2.33 10.70
C ILE A 52 6.61 3.20 11.33
N PRO A 53 7.86 2.71 11.49
CA PRO A 53 8.93 3.55 12.01
C PRO A 53 9.09 4.82 11.18
N CYS A 54 9.17 5.98 11.83
CA CYS A 54 9.40 7.26 11.15
C CYS A 54 10.71 7.28 10.34
N THR A 55 11.65 6.39 10.70
CA THR A 55 12.96 6.22 10.04
C THR A 55 12.99 5.05 9.05
N ASN A 56 11.82 4.58 8.62
CA ASN A 56 11.64 3.55 7.59
C ASN A 56 12.50 3.81 6.34
N THR A 57 13.10 2.74 5.79
CA THR A 57 13.89 2.78 4.54
C THR A 57 13.38 1.78 3.49
N VAL A 58 12.18 1.22 3.69
CA VAL A 58 11.60 0.21 2.81
C VAL A 58 11.32 0.82 1.44
N LYS A 59 11.82 0.17 0.39
CA LYS A 59 11.60 0.56 -1.00
C LYS A 59 10.29 -0.04 -1.49
N LEU A 60 9.23 0.76 -1.52
CA LEU A 60 7.94 0.41 -2.13
C LEU A 60 7.93 0.88 -3.59
N GLY A 61 7.33 0.10 -4.48
CA GLY A 61 7.16 0.45 -5.89
C GLY A 61 5.82 -0.01 -6.43
N LEU A 62 5.25 0.81 -7.31
CA LEU A 62 4.05 0.49 -8.09
C LEU A 62 4.45 0.30 -9.55
N SER A 63 4.03 -0.80 -10.16
CA SER A 63 4.32 -1.10 -11.57
C SER A 63 3.09 -0.94 -12.44
N PHE A 64 3.21 -0.12 -13.49
CA PHE A 64 2.20 0.07 -14.52
C PHE A 64 2.82 -0.21 -15.90
N GLY A 65 2.30 -1.21 -16.61
CA GLY A 65 2.82 -1.58 -17.94
C GLY A 65 4.33 -1.89 -17.94
N GLY A 66 4.86 -2.46 -16.85
CA GLY A 66 6.29 -2.77 -16.69
C GLY A 66 7.16 -1.59 -16.23
N THR A 67 6.63 -0.38 -16.13
CA THR A 67 7.36 0.77 -15.57
C THR A 67 7.14 0.86 -14.08
N VAL A 68 8.24 0.84 -13.31
CA VAL A 68 8.20 0.89 -11.84
C VAL A 68 8.36 2.33 -11.35
N PHE A 69 7.35 2.81 -10.64
CA PHE A 69 7.35 4.09 -9.92
C PHE A 69 7.69 3.81 -8.45
N LYS A 70 8.86 4.27 -8.02
CA LYS A 70 9.32 4.10 -6.63
C LYS A 70 8.70 5.18 -5.75
N ILE A 71 8.21 4.77 -4.59
CA ILE A 71 7.72 5.68 -3.54
C ILE A 71 8.90 5.97 -2.61
N ASN A 72 9.15 7.25 -2.33
CA ASN A 72 10.17 7.63 -1.37
C ASN A 72 9.74 7.12 0.02
N PRO A 73 10.61 6.44 0.79
CA PRO A 73 10.26 5.99 2.14
C PRO A 73 9.68 7.08 3.05
N ALA A 74 10.09 8.34 2.85
CA ALA A 74 9.55 9.49 3.58
C ALA A 74 8.07 9.77 3.27
N ASP A 75 7.61 9.46 2.06
CA ASP A 75 6.22 9.65 1.62
C ASP A 75 5.30 8.55 2.16
N MET A 76 5.86 7.49 2.77
CA MET A 76 5.09 6.44 3.43
C MET A 76 4.70 6.79 4.87
N THR A 77 5.15 7.93 5.38
CA THR A 77 4.93 8.39 6.76
C THR A 77 4.26 9.77 6.78
N SER A 78 3.35 9.99 7.74
CA SER A 78 2.71 11.29 7.93
C SER A 78 2.98 11.87 9.33
N GLN A 79 2.06 11.68 10.28
CA GLN A 79 2.15 12.25 11.63
C GLN A 79 2.89 11.32 12.59
N LEU A 80 3.69 11.89 13.51
CA LEU A 80 4.26 11.13 14.62
C LEU A 80 3.17 10.58 15.53
N VAL A 81 3.36 9.34 15.95
CA VAL A 81 2.61 8.72 17.04
C VAL A 81 3.41 8.89 18.32
N GLY A 82 2.97 9.81 19.18
CA GLY A 82 3.67 10.18 20.42
C GLY A 82 4.71 11.29 20.21
N LYS A 83 5.75 11.29 21.05
CA LYS A 83 6.75 12.39 21.11
C LYS A 83 8.14 12.01 20.58
N ASP A 84 8.40 10.72 20.35
CA ASP A 84 9.69 10.27 19.85
C ASP A 84 9.76 10.40 18.32
N VAL A 85 10.64 11.28 17.85
CA VAL A 85 10.88 11.52 16.41
C VAL A 85 11.47 10.32 15.67
N LYS A 86 12.01 9.35 16.41
CA LYS A 86 12.49 8.06 15.86
C LYS A 86 11.49 6.93 16.08
N GLY A 87 10.36 7.21 16.70
CA GLY A 87 9.31 6.25 17.03
C GLY A 87 8.46 5.87 15.82
N LEU A 88 7.17 5.73 16.04
CA LEU A 88 6.20 5.36 15.01
C LEU A 88 5.55 6.58 14.39
N CYS A 89 5.27 6.50 13.10
CA CYS A 89 4.53 7.47 12.32
C CYS A 89 3.32 6.78 11.70
N MET A 90 2.21 7.52 11.55
CA MET A 90 1.05 7.06 10.81
C MET A 90 1.44 6.75 9.36
N SER A 91 1.12 5.54 8.91
CA SER A 91 1.38 5.08 7.56
C SER A 91 0.56 5.86 6.54
N GLY A 92 1.16 6.16 5.39
CA GLY A 92 0.47 6.70 4.22
C GLY A 92 -0.43 5.68 3.51
N ILE A 93 -0.50 4.44 4.02
CA ILE A 93 -1.24 3.33 3.43
C ILE A 93 -2.28 2.84 4.46
N SER A 94 -3.55 2.85 4.07
CA SER A 94 -4.67 2.46 4.94
C SER A 94 -5.60 1.46 4.29
N VAL A 95 -6.40 0.80 5.12
CA VAL A 95 -7.51 -0.03 4.65
C VAL A 95 -8.65 0.84 4.16
N GLY A 96 -9.22 0.49 3.01
CA GLY A 96 -10.49 1.08 2.56
C GLY A 96 -10.78 0.81 1.09
N THR A 97 -11.81 1.50 0.59
CA THR A 97 -12.24 1.49 -0.81
C THR A 97 -12.62 2.91 -1.21
N VAL A 98 -12.10 3.40 -2.34
CA VAL A 98 -12.44 4.73 -2.88
C VAL A 98 -13.07 4.54 -4.26
N GLY A 99 -14.37 4.82 -4.38
CA GLY A 99 -15.08 4.94 -5.66
C GLY A 99 -14.96 3.78 -6.65
N GLY A 100 -14.56 2.59 -6.20
CA GLY A 100 -14.26 1.45 -7.07
C GLY A 100 -15.51 0.85 -7.72
N PRO A 101 -15.37 0.17 -8.88
CA PRO A 101 -16.49 -0.54 -9.49
C PRO A 101 -17.07 -1.54 -8.48
N MET A 102 -18.36 -1.40 -8.18
CA MET A 102 -19.10 -2.42 -7.44
C MET A 102 -19.04 -3.70 -8.27
N SER A 103 -18.31 -4.71 -7.77
CA SER A 103 -18.13 -6.01 -8.44
C SER A 103 -17.30 -5.97 -9.73
N ALA A 104 -15.98 -6.03 -9.60
CA ALA A 104 -15.20 -6.80 -10.57
C ALA A 104 -15.22 -8.26 -10.11
N SER A 105 -16.35 -8.95 -10.29
CA SER A 105 -16.32 -10.40 -10.38
C SER A 105 -15.37 -10.70 -11.53
N VAL A 106 -14.21 -11.28 -11.21
CA VAL A 106 -13.23 -11.73 -12.18
C VAL A 106 -13.97 -12.60 -13.19
N MET A 107 -14.21 -12.08 -14.39
CA MET A 107 -14.63 -12.94 -15.50
C MET A 107 -13.49 -13.93 -15.70
N PRO A 108 -13.74 -15.25 -15.57
CA PRO A 108 -12.71 -16.23 -15.89
C PRO A 108 -12.33 -16.03 -17.35
N ARG A 109 -11.02 -15.99 -17.64
CA ARG A 109 -10.53 -16.11 -19.02
C ARG A 109 -11.17 -17.35 -19.62
N ALA A 110 -11.98 -17.18 -20.67
CA ALA A 110 -12.46 -18.31 -21.45
C ALA A 110 -11.23 -19.08 -21.96
N SER A 111 -11.07 -20.31 -21.49
CA SER A 111 -10.09 -21.23 -22.04
C SER A 111 -10.58 -21.60 -23.43
N THR A 112 -9.98 -21.02 -24.47
CA THR A 112 -10.07 -21.55 -25.82
C THR A 112 -9.30 -22.87 -25.86
N LEU A 113 -10.03 -23.98 -25.71
CA LEU A 113 -9.80 -25.28 -26.35
C LEU A 113 -11.16 -25.95 -26.57
#